data_AF-A0A4U0ZY44-F1
#
_entry.id   AF-A0A4U0ZY44-F1
#
_cell.length_a   1.000
_cell.length_b   1.000
_cell.length_c   1.000
_cell.angle_alpha   90.00
_cell.angle_beta   90.00
_cell.angle_gamma   90.00
#
_symmetry.space_group_name_H-M   'P 1'
#
loop_
_entity.id
_entity.type
_entity.pdbx_description
1 polymer ?
#
loop_
_entity_poly.entity_id
_entity_poly.type
_entity_poly.pdbx_seq_one_letter_code
_entity_poly.pdbx_strand_id
1 'polypeptide(L)' 'MAHTCKSCGAVADDPGHLCDPIDEEISCSFCGEKNVGITHVCKAKLAAIKYSCSSCGRMAASSGDLCKPTEIS' A
#
# COMPACT_ATOMS: atom_id res chain seq x y z
N MET A 1 4.70 4.95 -11.34
CA MET A 1 5.79 4.15 -10.74
C MET A 1 5.93 4.61 -9.30
N ALA A 2 6.49 3.77 -8.45
CA ALA A 2 6.68 4.11 -7.06
C ALA A 2 8.18 4.19 -6.78
N HIS A 3 8.58 5.27 -6.14
CA HIS A 3 9.96 5.58 -5.85
C HIS A 3 10.14 5.48 -4.35
N THR A 4 11.19 4.81 -3.91
CA THR A 4 11.54 4.72 -2.49
C THR A 4 12.67 5.71 -2.22
N CYS A 5 12.68 6.39 -1.09
CA CYS A 5 13.83 7.20 -0.68
C CYS A 5 14.85 6.28 -0.02
N LYS A 6 16.04 6.18 -0.61
CA LYS A 6 17.13 5.37 -0.03
C LYS A 6 17.55 5.87 1.35
N SER A 7 17.47 7.18 1.58
CA SER A 7 17.98 7.81 2.80
C SER A 7 17.01 7.76 3.98
N CYS A 8 15.70 7.63 3.75
CA CYS A 8 14.70 7.65 4.84
C CYS A 8 13.60 6.58 4.72
N GLY A 9 13.56 5.81 3.64
CA GLY A 9 12.58 4.73 3.43
C GLY A 9 11.17 5.20 3.05
N ALA A 10 10.95 6.50 2.84
CA ALA A 10 9.66 7.02 2.39
C ALA A 10 9.36 6.56 0.96
N VAL A 11 8.09 6.31 0.62
CA VAL A 11 7.70 5.87 -0.73
C VAL A 11 6.72 6.89 -1.34
N ALA A 12 6.98 7.32 -2.58
CA ALA A 12 6.16 8.30 -3.30
C ALA A 12 5.91 7.89 -4.77
N ASP A 13 4.82 8.37 -5.36
CA ASP A 13 4.48 8.12 -6.79
C ASP A 13 5.32 8.99 -7.73
N ASP A 14 5.96 10.03 -7.21
CA ASP A 14 6.82 10.94 -7.97
C ASP A 14 8.17 11.10 -7.26
N PRO A 15 9.30 10.96 -7.99
CA PRO A 15 10.64 10.97 -7.41
C PRO A 15 11.04 12.36 -6.89
N GLY A 16 10.43 13.45 -7.39
CA GLY A 16 10.69 14.81 -6.94
C GLY A 16 10.22 15.09 -5.51
N HIS A 17 9.36 14.24 -4.95
CA HIS A 17 8.92 14.32 -3.56
C HIS A 17 9.87 13.62 -2.58
N LEU A 18 10.96 13.01 -3.06
CA LEU A 18 11.89 12.23 -2.25
C LEU A 18 13.26 12.89 -2.25
N CYS A 19 13.95 12.83 -1.10
CA CYS A 19 15.28 13.41 -0.95
C CYS A 19 16.36 12.65 -1.75
N ASP A 20 16.19 11.33 -1.91
CA ASP A 20 17.10 10.42 -2.63
C ASP A 20 16.28 9.28 -3.28
N PRO A 21 15.57 9.55 -4.40
CA PRO A 21 14.67 8.60 -5.04
C PRO A 21 15.42 7.46 -5.72
N ILE A 22 14.97 6.23 -5.48
CA ILE A 22 15.26 5.04 -6.29
C ILE A 22 13.99 4.61 -7.00
N ASP A 23 14.09 4.44 -8.32
CA ASP A 23 13.05 3.86 -9.16
C ASP A 23 12.95 2.36 -8.87
N GLU A 24 11.92 1.97 -8.12
CA GLU A 24 11.62 0.56 -7.88
C GLU A 24 10.35 0.16 -8.64
N GLU A 25 10.47 -0.90 -9.43
CA GLU A 25 9.31 -1.52 -10.05
C GLU A 25 8.50 -2.25 -8.98
N ILE A 26 7.52 -1.57 -8.39
CA ILE A 26 6.61 -2.23 -7.46
C ILE A 26 5.75 -3.21 -8.23
N SER A 27 5.76 -4.46 -7.75
CA SER A 27 4.88 -5.52 -8.22
C SER A 27 3.78 -5.77 -7.19
N CYS A 28 2.54 -5.79 -7.66
CA CYS A 28 1.39 -6.00 -6.81
C CYS A 28 1.27 -7.49 -6.46
N SER A 29 1.54 -7.87 -5.21
CA SER A 29 1.42 -9.26 -4.75
C SER A 29 -0.03 -9.81 -4.81
N PHE A 30 -1.03 -8.96 -5.01
CA PHE A 30 -2.44 -9.36 -5.07
C PHE A 30 -2.93 -9.70 -6.48
N CYS A 31 -2.52 -8.92 -7.50
CA CYS A 31 -2.92 -9.19 -8.90
C CYS A 31 -1.77 -9.68 -9.79
N GLY A 32 -0.53 -9.66 -9.30
CA GLY A 32 0.65 -10.06 -10.06
C GLY A 32 1.15 -9.00 -11.06
N GLU A 33 0.48 -7.85 -11.16
CA GLU A 33 0.86 -6.77 -12.07
C GLU A 33 2.20 -6.17 -11.64
N LYS A 34 3.12 -6.00 -12.60
CA LYS A 34 4.41 -5.34 -12.40
C LYS A 34 4.30 -3.87 -12.78
N ASN A 35 5.16 -3.03 -12.21
CA ASN A 35 5.20 -1.60 -12.51
C ASN A 35 3.92 -0.85 -12.07
N VAL A 36 3.36 -1.24 -10.92
CA VAL A 36 2.19 -0.54 -10.35
C VAL A 36 2.63 0.68 -9.53
N GLY A 37 1.79 1.73 -9.47
CA GLY A 37 2.01 2.86 -8.55
C GLY A 37 1.86 2.45 -7.08
N ILE A 38 2.38 3.23 -6.13
CA ILE A 38 2.26 2.92 -4.69
C ILE A 38 0.80 2.92 -4.24
N THR A 39 -0.01 3.74 -4.89
CA THR A 39 -1.44 3.90 -4.62
C THR A 39 -2.29 2.88 -5.40
N HIS A 40 -1.67 1.91 -6.08
CA HIS A 40 -2.40 0.88 -6.80
C HIS A 40 -3.26 0.03 -5.86
N VAL A 41 -4.56 0.07 -6.12
CA VAL A 41 -5.56 -0.78 -5.48
C VAL A 41 -6.23 -1.63 -6.55
N CYS A 42 -5.80 -2.89 -6.70
CA CYS A 42 -6.48 -3.83 -7.59
C CYS A 42 -7.77 -4.37 -6.95
N LYS A 43 -8.65 -4.90 -7.81
CA LYS A 43 -9.87 -5.62 -7.36
C LYS A 43 -9.55 -6.75 -6.38
N ALA A 44 -8.45 -7.48 -6.58
CA ALA A 44 -8.03 -8.54 -5.67
C ALA A 44 -7.68 -8.01 -4.28
N LYS A 45 -6.99 -6.85 -4.19
CA LYS A 45 -6.67 -6.21 -2.92
C LYS A 45 -7.92 -5.66 -2.23
N LEU A 46 -8.84 -5.06 -2.99
CA LEU A 46 -10.15 -4.65 -2.48
C LEU A 46 -10.98 -5.84 -1.94
N ALA A 47 -11.02 -6.94 -2.68
CA ALA A 47 -11.72 -8.16 -2.24
C ALA A 47 -11.03 -8.85 -1.05
N ALA A 48 -9.72 -8.63 -0.87
CA ALA A 48 -8.98 -9.12 0.27
C ALA A 48 -9.17 -8.27 1.53
N ILE A 49 -9.58 -6.99 1.40
CA ILE A 49 -9.92 -6.14 2.55
C ILE A 49 -11.15 -6.73 3.23
N LYS A 50 -10.94 -7.28 4.42
CA LYS A 50 -11.99 -7.83 5.27
C LYS A 50 -12.10 -7.12 6.61
N TYR A 51 -11.16 -6.23 6.92
CA TYR A 51 -11.11 -5.56 8.22
C TYR A 51 -11.04 -4.05 8.04
N SER A 52 -11.79 -3.34 8.89
CA SER A 52 -11.74 -1.90 9.09
C SER A 52 -11.35 -1.61 10.53
N CYS A 53 -10.63 -0.52 10.78
CA CYS A 53 -10.31 -0.07 12.12
C CYS A 53 -11.43 0.83 12.62
N SER A 54 -12.16 0.38 13.63
CA SER A 54 -13.24 1.18 14.25
C SER A 54 -12.74 2.48 14.89
N SER A 55 -11.44 2.58 15.20
CA SER A 55 -10.86 3.76 15.86
C SER A 55 -10.32 4.82 14.90
N CYS A 56 -9.82 4.44 13.72
CA CYS A 56 -9.14 5.37 12.81
C CYS A 56 -9.58 5.25 11.34
N GLY A 57 -10.49 4.33 11.02
CA GLY A 57 -11.04 4.16 9.67
C GLY A 57 -10.11 3.49 8.67
N ARG A 58 -8.89 3.10 9.04
CA ARG A 58 -7.99 2.32 8.15
C ARG A 58 -8.61 0.97 7.82
N MET A 59 -8.41 0.52 6.59
CA MET A 59 -8.87 -0.76 6.08
C MET A 59 -7.70 -1.62 5.65
N ALA A 60 -7.75 -2.92 5.98
CA ALA A 60 -6.69 -3.87 5.69
C ALA A 60 -7.25 -5.26 5.37
N ALA A 61 -6.40 -6.06 4.72
CA ALA A 61 -6.70 -7.46 4.45
C ALA A 61 -6.55 -8.35 5.68
N SER A 62 -5.70 -7.96 6.63
CA SER A 62 -5.47 -8.68 7.88
C SER A 62 -5.79 -7.81 9.09
N SER A 63 -6.32 -8.43 10.14
CA SER A 63 -6.63 -7.77 11.40
C SER A 63 -5.36 -7.29 12.13
N GLY A 64 -4.22 -7.97 11.92
CA GLY A 64 -2.93 -7.63 12.52
C GLY A 64 -2.33 -6.31 12.04
N ASP A 65 -2.80 -5.79 10.90
CA ASP A 65 -2.35 -4.50 10.35
C ASP A 65 -3.11 -3.30 10.94
N LEU A 66 -4.07 -3.54 11.84
CA LEU A 66 -4.98 -2.53 12.37
C LEU A 66 -4.91 -2.44 13.90
N CYS A 67 -5.07 -1.22 14.43
CA CYS A 67 -5.08 -0.99 15.88
C CYS A 67 -6.30 -1.60 16.57
N LYS A 68 -7.48 -1.48 15.94
CA LYS A 68 -8.76 -2.02 16.42
C LYS A 68 -9.55 -2.63 15.26
N PRO A 69 -9.15 -3.81 14.77
CA PRO A 69 -9.78 -4.46 13.62
C PRO A 69 -11.24 -4.81 13.90
N THR A 70 -12.09 -4.58 12.92
CA THR A 70 -13.52 -4.90 12.89
C THR A 70 -13.82 -5.47 11.52
N GLU A 71 -14.37 -6.68 11.47
CA GLU A 71 -14.64 -7.34 10.21
C GLU A 71 -15.75 -6.60 9.43
N ILE A 72 -15.48 -6.29 8.18
CA ILE A 72 -16.42 -5.72 7.22
C ILE A 72 -16.85 -6.90 6.34
N SER A 73 -17.88 -7.62 6.79
CA SER A 73 -18.49 -8.73 6.07
C SER A 73 -19.35 -8.26 4.89
#